data_AF-A0A5K3F5B8-F1
#
_entry.id   AF-A0A5K3F5B8-F1
#
_cell.length_a   1.000
_cell.length_b   1.000
_cell.length_c   1.000
_cell.angle_alpha   90.00
_cell.angle_beta   90.00
_cell.angle_gamma   90.00
#
_symmetry.space_group_name_H-M   'P 1'
#
loop_
_entity.id
_entity.type
_entity.pdbx_description
1 polymer ?
#
loop_
_entity_poly.entity_id
_entity_poly.type
_entity_poly.pdbx_seq_one_letter_code
_entity_poly.pdbx_strand_id
1 'polypeptide(L)'
;MSLGLPEAKPDTMEEIFSDKCQRINLDHYSIYHFEDMVIDGRKYQYRLSSKGDVMTVVGTFAGQAILMVSVWTNMEHENRIREIHQYILEREAAGVNTSPSQDGSTAPPFKGFVFNRAY
;
A
#
# COMPACT_ATOMS: atom_id res chain seq x y z
N MET A 1 -16.64 -32.42 -11.32
CA MET A 1 -16.81 -31.19 -12.12
C MET A 1 -15.74 -30.21 -11.67
N SER A 2 -14.68 -30.02 -12.46
CA SER A 2 -13.66 -29.02 -12.15
C SER A 2 -14.27 -27.65 -12.44
N LEU A 3 -14.58 -26.90 -11.39
CA LEU A 3 -14.79 -25.46 -11.50
C LEU A 3 -13.48 -24.90 -12.07
N GLY A 4 -13.49 -24.54 -13.35
CA GLY A 4 -12.41 -23.81 -13.99
C GLY A 4 -12.31 -22.45 -13.33
N LEU A 5 -11.62 -22.42 -12.19
CA LEU A 5 -11.12 -21.17 -11.61
C LEU A 5 -10.31 -20.51 -12.73
N PRO A 6 -10.55 -19.22 -13.02
CA PRO A 6 -9.75 -18.51 -14.00
C PRO A 6 -8.28 -18.70 -13.64
N GLU A 7 -7.49 -19.10 -14.62
CA GLU A 7 -6.03 -19.22 -14.50
C GLU A 7 -5.53 -17.98 -13.77
N ALA A 8 -4.98 -18.16 -12.57
CA ALA A 8 -4.64 -17.07 -11.67
C ALA A 8 -3.59 -16.20 -12.36
N LYS A 9 -4.03 -15.11 -12.97
CA LYS A 9 -3.11 -14.12 -13.52
C LYS A 9 -2.34 -13.50 -12.36
N PRO A 10 -1.02 -13.31 -12.49
CA PRO A 10 -0.29 -12.52 -11.52
C PRO A 10 -0.94 -11.14 -11.45
N ASP A 11 -1.27 -10.68 -10.24
CA ASP A 11 -1.81 -9.34 -10.04
C ASP A 11 -0.86 -8.31 -10.65
N THR A 12 -1.36 -7.28 -11.32
CA THR A 12 -0.50 -6.15 -11.66
C THR A 12 -0.22 -5.30 -10.42
N MET A 13 0.87 -4.53 -10.42
CA MET A 13 1.19 -3.66 -9.28
C MET A 13 0.12 -2.58 -9.07
N GLU A 14 -0.49 -2.11 -10.15
CA GLU A 14 -1.61 -1.16 -10.09
C GLU A 14 -2.83 -1.77 -9.38
N GLU A 15 -3.18 -3.03 -9.67
CA GLU A 15 -4.26 -3.75 -8.99
C GLU A 15 -3.96 -3.97 -7.51
N ILE A 16 -2.72 -4.32 -7.17
CA ILE A 16 -2.31 -4.48 -5.76
C ILE A 16 -2.53 -3.17 -5.00
N PHE A 17 -2.11 -2.03 -5.55
CA PHE A 17 -2.23 -0.74 -4.88
C PHE A 17 -3.64 -0.15 -4.92
N SER A 18 -4.47 -0.53 -5.89
CA SER A 18 -5.84 -0.04 -6.03
C SER A 18 -6.84 -0.86 -5.21
N ASP A 19 -6.78 -2.19 -5.29
CA ASP A 19 -7.81 -3.09 -4.75
C ASP A 19 -7.37 -3.75 -3.43
N LYS A 20 -6.07 -4.03 -3.29
CA LYS A 20 -5.54 -4.84 -2.18
C LYS A 20 -4.82 -4.05 -1.12
N CYS A 21 -4.46 -2.79 -1.38
CA CYS A 21 -3.71 -1.94 -0.48
C CYS A 21 -4.63 -1.08 0.39
N GLN A 22 -4.54 -1.29 1.69
CA GLN A 22 -5.29 -0.56 2.70
C GLN A 22 -4.35 0.25 3.56
N ARG A 23 -4.74 1.49 3.82
CA ARG A 23 -4.08 2.33 4.83
C ARG A 23 -4.54 1.89 6.21
N ILE A 24 -3.61 1.55 7.08
CA ILE A 24 -3.90 1.07 8.43
C ILE A 24 -3.20 1.92 9.49
N ASN A 25 -3.71 1.87 10.71
CA ASN A 25 -3.01 2.37 11.89
C ASN A 25 -2.47 1.16 12.67
N LEU A 26 -1.15 1.03 12.75
CA LEU A 26 -0.50 -0.10 13.44
C LEU A 26 -0.90 -0.22 14.92
N ASP A 27 -1.32 0.88 15.55
CA ASP A 27 -1.80 0.88 16.94
C ASP A 27 -3.06 0.02 17.12
N HIS A 28 -3.88 -0.10 16.08
CA HIS A 28 -5.13 -0.86 16.09
C HIS A 28 -5.00 -2.27 15.50
N TYR A 29 -3.81 -2.65 14.99
CA TYR A 29 -3.58 -3.93 14.32
C TYR A 29 -2.48 -4.72 15.01
N SER A 30 -2.83 -5.88 15.56
CA SER A 30 -1.82 -6.80 16.08
C SER A 30 -1.29 -7.69 14.95
N ILE A 31 -0.07 -7.40 14.50
CA ILE A 31 0.62 -8.16 13.47
C ILE A 31 1.35 -9.33 14.14
N TYR A 32 0.69 -10.49 14.18
CA TYR A 32 1.26 -11.72 14.75
C TYR A 32 1.72 -12.68 13.64
N HIS A 33 2.89 -13.31 13.83
CA HIS A 33 3.50 -14.30 12.92
C HIS A 33 3.87 -13.77 11.52
N PHE A 34 4.28 -12.51 11.43
CA PHE A 34 4.87 -11.97 10.20
C PHE A 34 6.38 -12.11 10.29
N GLU A 35 6.99 -12.43 9.16
CA GLU A 35 8.42 -12.39 8.98
C GLU A 35 8.86 -10.98 8.59
N ASP A 36 10.05 -10.60 9.04
CA ASP A 36 10.63 -9.28 8.80
C ASP A 36 11.59 -9.34 7.62
N MET A 37 11.44 -8.38 6.70
CA MET A 37 12.37 -8.14 5.60
C MET A 37 12.73 -6.66 5.58
N VAL A 38 14.02 -6.36 5.53
CA VAL A 38 14.52 -4.98 5.44
C VAL A 38 15.13 -4.78 4.06
N ILE A 39 14.62 -3.79 3.32
CA ILE A 39 15.10 -3.40 1.99
C ILE A 39 15.44 -1.91 2.06
N ASP A 40 16.70 -1.55 1.80
CA ASP A 40 17.18 -0.15 1.82
C ASP A 40 16.79 0.62 3.10
N GLY A 41 16.84 -0.05 4.26
CA GLY A 41 16.47 0.51 5.56
C GLY A 41 14.96 0.63 5.82
N ARG A 42 14.11 0.30 4.84
CA ARG A 42 12.66 0.22 5.02
C ARG A 42 12.26 -1.19 5.49
N LYS A 43 11.50 -1.23 6.57
CA LYS A 43 10.98 -2.46 7.16
C LYS A 43 9.68 -2.89 6.47
N TYR A 44 9.68 -4.13 5.99
CA TYR A 44 8.50 -4.85 5.52
C TYR A 44 8.24 -6.03 6.43
N GLN A 45 6.98 -6.23 6.78
CA GLN A 45 6.51 -7.41 7.50
C GLN A 45 5.65 -8.19 6.54
N TYR A 46 5.86 -9.49 6.37
CA TYR A 46 5.01 -10.28 5.49
C TYR A 46 4.67 -11.64 6.09
N ARG A 47 3.56 -12.21 5.62
CA ARG A 47 3.14 -13.56 6.00
C ARG A 47 2.63 -14.30 4.77
N LEU A 48 3.18 -15.47 4.53
CA LEU A 48 2.69 -16.38 3.51
C LEU A 48 1.41 -17.09 3.96
N SER A 49 0.50 -17.30 3.01
CA SER A 49 -0.62 -18.22 3.20
C SER A 49 -0.13 -19.66 3.38
N SER A 50 -0.97 -20.53 3.96
CA SER A 50 -0.60 -21.94 4.22
C SER A 50 -0.23 -22.72 2.96
N LYS A 51 -0.66 -22.28 1.78
CA LYS A 51 -0.31 -22.88 0.49
C LYS A 51 0.85 -22.18 -0.23
N GLY A 52 1.28 -21.00 0.24
CA GLY A 52 2.35 -20.21 -0.37
C GLY A 52 1.96 -19.42 -1.63
N ASP A 53 0.75 -19.59 -2.16
CA ASP A 53 0.29 -18.93 -3.40
C ASP A 53 0.09 -17.42 -3.23
N VAL A 54 -0.32 -17.00 -2.04
CA VAL A 54 -0.56 -15.59 -1.70
C VAL A 54 0.13 -15.19 -0.40
N MET A 55 0.41 -13.90 -0.27
CA MET A 55 1.02 -13.29 0.91
C MET A 55 0.25 -12.06 1.36
N THR A 56 0.37 -11.75 2.65
CA THR A 56 -0.03 -10.47 3.23
C THR A 56 1.23 -9.68 3.55
N VAL A 57 1.29 -8.43 3.13
CA VAL A 57 2.46 -7.56 3.33
C VAL A 57 2.04 -6.32 4.07
N VAL A 58 2.83 -5.93 5.07
CA VAL A 58 2.73 -4.67 5.78
C VAL A 58 3.99 -3.88 5.51
N GLY A 59 3.83 -2.61 5.19
CA GLY A 59 4.93 -1.69 4.97
C GLY A 59 4.54 -0.27 5.29
N THR A 60 5.40 0.66 4.89
CA THR A 60 5.14 2.10 4.96
C THR A 60 5.08 2.65 3.55
N PHE A 61 4.19 3.60 3.31
CA PHE A 61 4.08 4.36 2.07
C PHE A 61 3.64 5.79 2.38
N ALA A 62 4.39 6.78 1.88
CA ALA A 62 4.22 8.20 2.13
C ALA A 62 4.10 8.54 3.64
N GLY A 63 4.89 7.86 4.48
CA GLY A 63 4.88 8.03 5.94
C GLY A 63 3.70 7.37 6.66
N GLN A 64 2.80 6.69 5.96
CA GLN A 64 1.66 5.99 6.53
C GLN A 64 1.84 4.47 6.44
N ALA A 65 1.40 3.73 7.46
CA ALA A 65 1.40 2.27 7.42
C ALA A 65 0.35 1.75 6.43
N ILE A 66 0.75 0.77 5.62
CA ILE A 66 -0.11 0.12 4.64
C ILE A 66 -0.09 -1.39 4.83
N LEU A 67 -1.24 -2.01 4.55
CA LEU A 67 -1.48 -3.44 4.58
C LEU A 67 -1.98 -3.87 3.21
N MET A 68 -1.26 -4.79 2.57
CA MET A 68 -1.64 -5.41 1.31
C MET A 68 -2.07 -6.85 1.59
N VAL A 69 -3.32 -7.18 1.29
CA VAL A 69 -3.89 -8.51 1.58
C VAL A 69 -4.02 -9.31 0.30
N SER A 70 -3.76 -10.61 0.36
CA SER A 70 -3.93 -11.54 -0.76
C SER A 70 -3.13 -11.17 -2.02
N VAL A 71 -1.87 -10.73 -1.83
CA VAL A 71 -0.94 -10.46 -2.93
C VAL A 71 -0.40 -11.78 -3.46
N TRP A 72 -0.51 -12.01 -4.78
CA TRP A 72 0.02 -13.23 -5.38
C TRP A 72 1.55 -13.23 -5.37
N THR A 73 2.16 -14.33 -4.92
CA THR A 73 3.62 -14.43 -4.71
C THR A 73 4.39 -14.78 -5.99
N ASN A 74 3.70 -15.33 -7.00
CA ASN A 74 4.29 -15.82 -8.25
C ASN A 74 5.53 -16.72 -8.03
N MET A 75 5.46 -17.60 -7.03
CA MET A 75 6.53 -18.54 -6.60
C MET A 75 7.80 -17.93 -5.98
N GLU A 76 8.03 -16.62 -6.06
CA GLU A 76 9.16 -15.91 -5.43
C GLU A 76 8.69 -14.68 -4.64
N HIS A 77 8.21 -14.92 -3.42
CA HIS A 77 7.66 -13.87 -2.55
C HIS A 77 8.65 -12.73 -2.24
N GLU A 78 9.94 -13.02 -2.07
CA GLU A 78 10.96 -11.97 -1.85
C GLU A 78 11.11 -11.02 -3.05
N ASN A 79 11.13 -11.57 -4.26
CA ASN A 79 11.20 -10.75 -5.48
C ASN A 79 9.94 -9.88 -5.58
N ARG A 80 8.78 -10.44 -5.21
CA ARG A 80 7.54 -9.69 -5.21
C ARG A 80 7.55 -8.53 -4.22
N ILE A 81 8.13 -8.71 -3.03
CA ILE A 81 8.30 -7.63 -2.06
C ILE A 81 9.28 -6.56 -2.60
N ARG A 82 10.35 -6.96 -3.30
CA ARG A 82 11.26 -6.01 -3.98
C ARG A 82 10.57 -5.20 -5.07
N GLU A 83 9.70 -5.80 -5.87
CA GLU A 83 8.89 -5.08 -6.87
C GLU A 83 7.96 -4.07 -6.20
N ILE A 84 7.28 -4.47 -5.11
CA ILE A 84 6.43 -3.56 -4.32
C ILE A 84 7.26 -2.40 -3.77
N HIS A 85 8.47 -2.67 -3.27
CA HIS A 85 9.39 -1.66 -2.79
C HIS A 85 9.77 -0.65 -3.87
N GLN A 86 10.19 -1.12 -5.05
CA GLN A 86 10.52 -0.26 -6.18
C GLN A 86 9.33 0.60 -6.59
N TYR A 87 8.15 0.00 -6.71
CA TYR A 87 6.93 0.73 -7.08
C TYR A 87 6.57 1.83 -6.08
N ILE A 88 6.76 1.56 -4.78
CA ILE A 88 6.58 2.56 -3.73
C ILE A 88 7.56 3.71 -3.92
N LEU A 89 8.85 3.42 -4.11
CA LEU A 89 9.86 4.46 -4.31
C LEU A 89 9.53 5.34 -5.52
N GLU A 90 9.12 4.74 -6.65
CA GLU A 90 8.70 5.47 -7.85
C GLU A 90 7.49 6.38 -7.56
N ARG A 91 6.49 5.87 -6.84
CA ARG A 91 5.29 6.63 -6.46
C ARG A 91 5.58 7.71 -5.44
N GLU A 92 6.48 7.48 -4.49
CA GLU A 92 6.92 8.48 -3.50
C GLU A 92 7.73 9.58 -4.18
N ALA A 93 8.64 9.23 -5.09
CA ALA A 93 9.39 10.19 -5.90
C ALA A 93 8.47 11.02 -6.80
N ALA A 94 7.47 10.40 -7.43
CA ALA A 94 6.46 11.11 -8.22
C ALA A 94 5.54 12.00 -7.35
N GLY A 95 5.21 11.55 -6.13
CA GLY A 95 4.46 12.32 -5.12
C GLY A 95 5.22 13.53 -4.58
N VAL A 96 6.54 13.40 -4.40
CA VAL A 96 7.45 14.52 -4.08
C VAL A 96 7.47 15.54 -5.22
N ASN A 97 7.39 15.10 -6.47
CA ASN A 97 7.33 15.99 -7.64
C ASN A 97 5.95 16.63 -7.88
N THR A 98 4.92 16.27 -7.11
CA THR A 98 3.58 16.87 -7.17
C THR A 98 3.23 17.72 -5.96
N SER A 99 4.20 17.95 -5.07
CA SER A 99 4.12 19.05 -4.11
C SER A 99 4.56 20.34 -4.82
N PRO A 100 3.68 21.28 -5.17
CA PRO A 100 4.17 22.62 -5.49
C PRO A 100 4.84 23.14 -4.21
N SER A 101 6.13 23.41 -4.30
CA SER A 101 6.76 24.36 -3.40
C SER A 101 5.98 25.68 -3.48
N GLN A 102 5.02 25.87 -2.58
CA GLN A 102 4.53 27.20 -2.23
C GLN A 102 5.49 27.76 -1.18
N ASP A 103 6.64 28.24 -1.65
CA ASP A 103 7.38 29.27 -0.96
C ASP A 103 7.01 30.62 -1.60
N GLY A 104 6.54 31.57 -0.78
CA GLY A 104 6.44 32.98 -1.16
C GLY A 104 5.03 33.59 -1.20
N SER A 105 4.63 34.11 -0.04
CA SER A 105 3.96 35.41 0.13
C SER A 105 2.42 35.55 0.01
N THR A 106 1.85 36.09 1.10
CA THR A 106 0.59 36.84 1.27
C THR A 106 -0.70 36.06 1.62
N ALA A 107 -1.17 36.20 2.87
CA ALA A 107 -2.57 36.00 3.30
C ALA A 107 -3.53 37.04 2.65
N PRO A 108 -4.89 37.07 2.82
CA PRO A 108 -5.86 36.25 3.60
C PRO A 108 -7.14 35.91 2.74
N PRO A 109 -8.40 35.74 3.24
CA PRO A 109 -8.95 35.30 4.53
C PRO A 109 -9.91 34.08 4.42
N PHE A 110 -10.22 33.52 5.60
CA PHE A 110 -11.36 32.64 5.92
C PHE A 110 -12.62 32.84 5.05
N LYS A 111 -13.23 31.72 4.59
CA LYS A 111 -14.64 31.66 4.18
C LYS A 111 -15.30 30.47 4.87
N GLY A 112 -16.21 30.79 5.78
CA GLY A 112 -16.90 29.84 6.66
C GLY A 112 -17.83 28.87 5.91
N PHE A 113 -17.99 27.70 6.51
CA PHE A 113 -19.00 26.72 6.13
C PHE A 113 -20.40 27.27 6.41
N VAL A 114 -21.25 27.33 5.38
CA VAL A 114 -22.70 27.49 5.52
C VAL A 114 -23.32 26.11 5.42
N PHE A 115 -23.83 25.60 6.54
CA PHE A 115 -24.79 24.49 6.56
C PHE A 115 -26.13 25.02 6.03
N ASN A 116 -26.66 24.43 4.96
CA ASN A 116 -28.07 24.61 4.60
C ASN A 116 -28.82 23.29 4.76
N ARG A 117 -29.59 23.21 5.85
CA ARG A 117 -30.52 22.13 6.18
C ARG A 117 -31.87 22.51 5.57
N ALA A 118 -32.30 21.75 4.56
CA ALA A 118 -33.63 21.89 3.99
C ALA A 118 -34.67 21.30 4.97
N TYR A 119 -35.69 22.09 5.28
CA TYR A 119 -37.03 21.63 5.64
C TYR A 119 -37.94 21.87 4.45
#